data_AF-A0A9Q3AEA8-F1
#
_entry.id   AF-A0A9Q3AEA8-F1
#
_cell.length_a   1.000
_cell.length_b   1.000
_cell.length_c   1.000
_cell.angle_alpha   90.00
_cell.angle_beta   90.00
_cell.angle_gamma   90.00
#
_symmetry.space_group_name_H-M   'P 1'
#
loop_
_entity.id
_entity.type
_entity.pdbx_description
1 polymer ?
#
loop_
_entity_poly.entity_id
_entity_poly.type
_entity_poly.pdbx_seq_one_letter_code
_entity_poly.pdbx_strand_id
1 'polypeptide(L)' 'MIEAERAWRDGQMHLTQWLVDRHRDEQESTAMTLTPSEFAELQAFRQALRSWPQMPGFPHAQTRPAPPPWLFQQVE' A
#
# COMPACT_ATOMS: atom_id res chain seq x y z
N MET A 1 -15.63 3.00 13.99
CA MET A 1 -16.25 1.68 13.76
C MET A 1 -15.14 0.74 13.31
N ILE A 2 -14.84 -0.34 14.03
CA ILE A 2 -13.73 -1.25 13.69
C ILE A 2 -13.83 -1.75 12.22
N GLU A 3 -15.05 -1.98 11.74
CA GLU A 3 -15.33 -2.35 10.35
C GLU A 3 -14.92 -1.29 9.32
N ALA A 4 -15.16 0.00 9.59
CA ALA A 4 -14.78 1.07 8.66
C ALA A 4 -13.26 1.11 8.43
N GLU A 5 -12.48 0.85 9.49
CA GLU A 5 -11.03 0.86 9.43
C GLU A 5 -10.47 -0.41 8.77
N ARG A 6 -11.13 -1.55 8.97
CA ARG A 6 -10.83 -2.76 8.19
C ARG A 6 -11.13 -2.55 6.71
N ALA A 7 -12.28 -1.95 6.38
CA ALA A 7 -12.66 -1.64 5.01
C ALA A 7 -11.68 -0.65 4.36
N TRP A 8 -11.22 0.37 5.09
CA TRP A 8 -10.17 1.27 4.60
C TRP A 8 -8.86 0.53 4.33
N ARG A 9 -8.40 -0.31 5.26
CA ARG A 9 -7.19 -1.14 5.06
C ARG A 9 -7.34 -2.02 3.82
N ASP A 10 -8.48 -2.68 3.66
CA ASP A 10 -8.76 -3.52 2.50
C ASP A 10 -8.76 -2.71 1.20
N GLY A 11 -9.40 -1.53 1.19
CA GLY A 11 -9.36 -0.60 0.08
C GLY A 11 -7.94 -0.18 -0.30
N GLN A 12 -7.10 0.17 0.68
CA GLN A 12 -5.69 0.51 0.44
C GLN A 12 -4.88 -0.69 -0.08
N MET A 13 -5.14 -1.90 0.44
CA MET A 13 -4.50 -3.12 -0.07
C MET A 13 -4.91 -3.42 -1.52
N HIS A 14 -6.19 -3.25 -1.87
CA HIS A 14 -6.70 -3.39 -3.23
C HIS A 14 -6.14 -2.33 -4.17
N LEU A 15 -6.13 -1.06 -3.75
CA LEU A 15 -5.55 0.06 -4.50
C LEU A 15 -4.06 -0.09 -4.75
N THR A 16 -3.32 -0.77 -3.88
CA THR A 16 -1.89 -1.04 -4.09
C THR A 16 -1.64 -2.40 -4.76
N GLN A 17 -2.68 -3.25 -4.90
CA GLN A 17 -2.53 -4.61 -5.44
C GLN A 17 -2.23 -4.60 -6.94
N TRP A 18 -2.95 -3.79 -7.71
CA TRP A 18 -2.73 -3.66 -9.15
C TRP A 18 -1.34 -3.12 -9.48
N LEU A 19 -0.80 -2.25 -8.61
CA LEU A 19 0.50 -1.63 -8.80
C LEU A 19 1.64 -2.64 -8.60
N VAL A 20 1.51 -3.54 -7.61
CA VAL A 20 2.45 -4.65 -7.41
C VAL A 20 2.38 -5.63 -8.58
N ASP A 21 1.18 -5.93 -9.06
CA ASP A 21 0.96 -6.82 -10.20
C ASP A 21 1.61 -6.27 -11.47
N ARG A 22 1.38 -4.97 -11.75
CA ARG A 22 2.06 -4.24 -12.84
C ARG A 22 3.58 -4.25 -12.67
N HIS A 23 4.10 -3.90 -11.50
CA HIS A 23 5.56 -3.88 -11.28
C HIS A 23 6.19 -5.27 -11.47
N ARG A 24 5.45 -6.33 -11.14
CA ARG A 24 5.90 -7.71 -11.36
C ARG A 24 5.94 -8.07 -12.85
N ASP A 25 4.90 -7.70 -13.60
CA ASP A 25 4.88 -7.85 -15.06
C ASP A 25 6.02 -7.05 -15.72
N GLU A 26 6.26 -5.85 -15.22
CA GLU A 26 7.34 -4.97 -15.64
C GLU A 26 8.73 -5.42 -15.25
N GLN A 27 8.88 -6.23 -14.20
CA GLN A 27 10.14 -6.89 -13.84
C GLN A 27 10.50 -8.03 -14.79
N GLU A 28 9.48 -8.72 -15.32
CA GLU A 28 9.67 -9.72 -16.38
C GLU A 28 9.96 -9.04 -17.73
N SER A 29 9.53 -7.78 -17.88
CA SER A 29 9.87 -6.88 -18.99
C SER A 29 11.09 -6.00 -18.66
N THR A 30 11.62 -5.23 -19.60
CA THR A 30 12.75 -4.31 -19.33
C THR A 30 12.31 -2.90 -18.94
N ALA A 31 11.00 -2.66 -18.89
CA ALA A 31 10.40 -1.35 -18.65
C ALA A 31 9.84 -1.28 -17.23
N MET A 32 10.61 -0.70 -16.30
CA MET A 32 10.13 -0.40 -14.95
C MET A 32 9.47 0.98 -14.94
N THR A 33 8.15 1.05 -14.74
CA THR A 33 7.42 2.32 -14.55
C THR A 33 7.61 2.86 -13.13
N LEU A 34 7.85 1.98 -12.16
CA LEU A 34 8.20 2.36 -10.78
C LEU A 34 9.69 2.17 -10.52
N THR A 35 10.28 3.14 -9.84
CA THR A 35 11.65 3.01 -9.33
C THR A 35 11.72 1.92 -8.24
N PRO A 36 12.87 1.26 -8.08
CA PRO A 36 13.06 0.27 -7.01
C PRO A 36 12.85 0.86 -5.61
N SER A 37 13.09 2.16 -5.42
CA SER A 37 12.77 2.87 -4.17
C SER A 37 11.27 2.96 -3.92
N GLU A 38 10.47 3.38 -4.91
CA GLU A 38 9.00 3.44 -4.78
C GLU A 38 8.43 2.05 -4.51
N PHE A 39 8.91 1.03 -5.20
CA PHE A 39 8.45 -0.35 -4.97
C PHE A 39 8.79 -0.86 -3.55
N ALA A 40 9.98 -0.52 -3.03
CA ALA A 40 10.35 -0.85 -1.65
C ALA A 40 9.44 -0.12 -0.63
N GLU A 41 9.14 1.16 -0.85
CA GLU A 41 8.20 1.92 -0.02
C GLU A 41 6.79 1.33 -0.07
N LEU A 42 6.32 0.90 -1.25
CA LEU A 42 5.03 0.25 -1.43
C LEU A 42 4.93 -1.05 -0.64
N GLN A 43 5.97 -1.89 -0.71
CA GLN A 43 6.04 -3.11 0.07
C GLN A 43 6.03 -2.82 1.57
N ALA A 44 6.83 -1.86 2.03
CA ALA A 44 6.86 -1.45 3.44
C ALA A 44 5.50 -0.94 3.92
N PHE A 45 4.84 -0.10 3.12
CA PHE A 45 3.49 0.42 3.40
C PHE A 45 2.44 -0.70 3.49
N ARG A 46 2.43 -1.63 2.53
CA ARG A 46 1.53 -2.80 2.53
C ARG A 46 1.78 -3.69 3.75
N GLN A 47 3.04 -3.90 4.12
CA GLN A 47 3.39 -4.68 5.30
C GLN A 47 2.92 -3.98 6.58
N ALA A 48 3.09 -2.66 6.67
CA ALA A 48 2.59 -1.86 7.78
C ALA A 48 1.06 -1.94 7.89
N LEU A 49 0.33 -1.85 6.78
CA LEU A 49 -1.14 -2.02 6.74
C LEU A 49 -1.59 -3.41 7.23
N ARG A 50 -0.83 -4.46 6.90
CA ARG A 50 -1.12 -5.84 7.31
C ARG A 50 -0.84 -6.08 8.79
N SER A 51 0.21 -5.47 9.32
CA SER A 51 0.58 -5.52 10.74
C SER A 51 -0.26 -4.58 11.61
N TRP A 52 -0.82 -3.52 11.03
CA TRP A 52 -1.64 -2.52 11.73
C TRP A 52 -2.80 -3.10 12.57
N PRO A 53 -3.65 -4.03 12.07
CA PRO A 53 -4.71 -4.64 12.89
C PRO A 53 -4.19 -5.51 14.05
N GLN A 54 -2.90 -5.89 14.03
CA GLN A 54 -2.23 -6.61 15.12
C GLN A 54 -1.54 -5.65 16.10
N MET A 55 -1.42 -4.37 15.75
CA MET A 55 -0.83 -3.35 16.62
C MET A 55 -1.89 -2.80 17.60
N PRO A 56 -1.48 -2.44 18.82
CA PRO A 56 -2.39 -1.86 19.82
C PRO A 56 -2.98 -0.51 19.40
N GLY A 57 -2.48 0.09 18.32
CA GLY A 57 -2.99 1.33 17.74
C GLY A 57 -4.29 1.19 16.94
N PHE A 58 -4.73 -0.02 16.62
CA PHE A 58 -5.97 -0.25 15.87
C PHE A 58 -7.20 -0.07 16.78
N PRO A 59 -8.30 0.60 16.34
CA PRO A 59 -8.59 1.16 15.01
C PRO A 59 -8.39 2.69 14.92
N HIS A 60 -7.42 3.28 15.62
CA HIS A 60 -7.26 4.74 15.58
C HIS A 60 -6.72 5.23 14.24
N ALA A 61 -7.38 6.24 13.67
CA ALA A 61 -6.94 6.86 12.42
C ALA A 61 -5.51 7.44 12.51
N GLN A 62 -5.11 7.87 13.71
CA GLN A 62 -3.77 8.42 14.00
C GLN A 62 -2.64 7.39 13.85
N THR A 63 -2.95 6.10 13.91
CA THR A 63 -1.95 5.02 13.80
C THR A 63 -1.95 4.38 12.41
N ARG A 64 -2.77 4.91 11.49
CA ARG A 64 -2.78 4.45 10.10
C ARG A 64 -1.42 4.73 9.46
N PRO A 65 -0.86 3.75 8.73
CA PRO A 65 0.28 4.01 7.87
C PRO A 65 -0.07 5.14 6.90
N ALA A 66 0.83 6.11 6.73
CA ALA A 66 0.66 7.16 5.74
C ALA A 66 1.04 6.60 4.35
N PRO A 67 0.15 6.69 3.35
CA PRO A 67 0.52 6.32 1.98
C PRO A 67 1.63 7.27 1.49
N PRO A 68 2.63 6.75 0.77
CA PRO A 68 3.68 7.59 0.24
C PRO A 68 3.11 8.57 -0.81
N PRO A 69 3.67 9.78 -0.93
CA PRO A 69 3.10 10.84 -1.77
C PRO A 69 3.05 10.47 -3.26
N TRP A 70 4.02 9.69 -3.74
CA TRP A 70 4.07 9.22 -5.12
C TRP A 70 2.91 8.25 -5.45
N LEU A 71 2.33 7.56 -4.45
CA LEU A 71 1.20 6.67 -4.66
C LEU A 71 -0.01 7.43 -5.20
N PHE A 72 -0.25 8.65 -4.72
CA PHE A 72 -1.33 9.50 -5.22
C PHE A 72 -1.15 9.88 -6.71
N GLN A 73 0.09 9.89 -7.19
CA GLN A 73 0.43 10.18 -8.58
C GLN A 73 0.13 9.01 -9.54
N GLN A 74 -0.10 7.80 -9.01
CA GLN A 74 -0.36 6.58 -9.79
C GLN A 74 -1.85 6.23 -9.87
N VAL A 75 -2.72 6.90 -9.09
CA VAL A 75 -4.16 6.57 -8.94
C VAL A 75 -5.04 7.59 -9.69
N GLU A 76 -4.53 8.23 -10.75
CA GLU A 76 -5.29 9.18 -11.59
C GLU A 76 -6.18 8.48 -12.63
#